data_AF-N1PDW5-F1
#
_entry.id   AF-N1PDW5-F1
#
_cell.length_a   1.000
_cell.length_b   1.000
_cell.length_c   1.000
_cell.angle_alpha   90.00
_cell.angle_beta   90.00
_cell.angle_gamma   90.00
#
_symmetry.space_group_name_H-M   'P 1'
#
loop_
_entity.id
_entity.type
_entity.pdbx_description
1 polymer ?
#
loop_
_entity_poly.entity_id
_entity_poly.type
_entity_poly.pdbx_seq_one_letter_code
_entity_poly.pdbx_strand_id
1 'polypeptide(L)'
;TAYLVHKELLAGASPFFAAALNGTFAEGLEQVVRLPEEKPETWEWFLQWLYTGTLTTQPTGSEALGASQQRIRSHGAGAQGVGVCYDLHLDGDLRNQQGSPKYFLLLDLYALSDRMLTTPLSNHVLSTIARLSEQTNSVPTPSDTWILYDSIRESAPLRQLVLDLFAYKKTDKLLETHKDEW
;
A
#
# COMPACT_ATOMS: atom_id res chain seq x y z
N THR A 1 12.38 -13.68 -8.87
CA THR A 1 13.39 -12.71 -8.41
C THR A 1 13.84 -13.09 -7.01
N ALA A 2 15.05 -12.72 -6.59
CA ALA A 2 15.54 -12.94 -5.23
C ALA A 2 15.86 -11.59 -4.56
N TYR A 3 15.52 -11.45 -3.28
CA TYR A 3 15.69 -10.21 -2.51
C TYR A 3 16.46 -10.52 -1.22
N LEU A 4 17.43 -9.66 -0.88
CA LEU A 4 18.15 -9.72 0.39
C LEU A 4 17.57 -8.67 1.33
N VAL A 5 17.10 -9.11 2.50
CA VAL A 5 16.36 -8.29 3.46
C VAL A 5 16.95 -8.49 4.85
N HIS A 6 17.02 -7.43 5.66
CA HIS A 6 17.47 -7.54 7.04
C HIS A 6 16.48 -8.36 7.86
N LYS A 7 16.94 -9.51 8.36
CA LYS A 7 16.14 -10.45 9.16
C LYS A 7 15.44 -9.77 10.33
N GLU A 8 16.13 -8.93 11.08
CA GLU A 8 15.58 -8.28 12.28
C GLU A 8 14.44 -7.33 11.94
N LEU A 9 14.53 -6.61 10.81
CA LEU A 9 13.44 -5.75 10.35
C LEU A 9 12.23 -6.60 9.96
N LEU A 10 12.46 -7.66 9.18
CA LEU A 10 11.39 -8.52 8.68
C LEU A 10 10.67 -9.26 9.82
N ALA A 11 11.43 -9.85 10.75
CA ALA A 11 10.91 -10.53 11.93
C ALA A 11 10.27 -9.55 12.92
N GLY A 12 10.81 -8.35 13.07
CA GLY A 12 10.23 -7.32 13.94
C GLY A 12 8.90 -6.79 13.42
N ALA A 13 8.74 -6.69 12.10
CA ALA A 13 7.52 -6.19 11.48
C ALA A 13 6.42 -7.25 11.33
N SER A 14 6.79 -8.54 11.26
CA SER A 14 5.89 -9.63 10.92
C SER A 14 6.08 -10.85 11.83
N PRO A 15 5.03 -11.23 12.60
CA PRO A 15 5.03 -12.48 13.35
C PRO A 15 5.23 -13.73 12.47
N PHE A 16 4.74 -13.70 11.22
CA PHE A 16 4.93 -14.78 10.25
C PHE A 16 6.42 -15.00 9.98
N PHE A 17 7.16 -13.94 9.62
CA PHE A 17 8.59 -14.04 9.37
C PHE A 17 9.41 -14.30 10.63
N ALA A 18 8.97 -13.79 11.79
CA ALA A 18 9.59 -14.13 13.08
C ALA A 18 9.51 -15.63 13.36
N ALA A 19 8.34 -16.24 13.12
CA ALA A 19 8.15 -17.68 13.29
C ALA A 19 8.95 -18.48 12.25
N ALA A 20 8.94 -18.06 10.98
CA ALA A 20 9.62 -18.75 9.89
C ALA A 20 11.15 -18.72 10.03
N LEU A 21 11.74 -17.57 10.37
CA LEU A 21 13.20 -17.36 10.33
C LEU A 21 13.91 -17.64 11.66
N ASN A 22 13.18 -17.72 12.77
CA ASN A 22 13.74 -18.05 14.08
C ASN A 22 13.44 -19.49 14.52
N GLY A 23 12.68 -20.24 13.71
CA GLY A 23 12.37 -21.64 13.96
C GLY A 23 13.49 -22.60 13.54
N THR A 24 13.28 -23.89 13.80
CA THR A 24 14.16 -25.00 13.37
C THR A 24 13.70 -25.66 12.05
N PHE A 25 12.71 -25.07 11.38
CA PHE A 25 12.23 -25.51 10.07
C PHE A 25 13.19 -25.11 8.95
N ALA A 26 12.95 -25.60 7.73
CA ALA A 26 13.82 -25.40 6.57
C ALA A 26 14.12 -23.91 6.33
N GLU A 27 13.12 -23.04 6.46
CA GLU A 27 13.28 -21.59 6.28
C GLU A 27 14.20 -20.97 7.34
N GLY A 28 14.12 -21.46 8.59
CA GLY A 28 14.98 -21.03 9.69
C GLY A 28 16.40 -21.59 9.60
N LEU A 29 16.60 -22.74 8.97
CA LEU A 29 17.94 -23.30 8.74
C LEU A 29 18.61 -22.67 7.51
N GLU A 30 17.87 -22.51 6.42
CA GLU A 30 18.36 -21.97 5.15
C GLU A 30 18.40 -20.43 5.14
N GLN A 31 17.67 -19.78 6.04
CA GLN A 31 17.44 -18.32 6.02
C GLN A 31 16.84 -17.84 4.69
N VAL A 32 15.98 -18.66 4.09
CA VAL A 32 15.30 -18.39 2.81
C VAL A 32 13.81 -18.67 2.97
N VAL A 33 12.97 -17.72 2.58
CA VAL A 33 11.51 -17.89 2.50
C VAL A 33 11.09 -17.81 1.04
N ARG A 34 10.31 -18.79 0.58
CA ARG A 34 9.83 -18.88 -0.81
C ARG A 34 8.38 -18.40 -0.87
N LEU A 35 8.14 -17.40 -1.71
CA LEU A 35 6.83 -16.77 -1.90
C LEU A 35 6.42 -16.86 -3.37
N PRO A 36 5.95 -18.03 -3.84
CA PRO A 36 5.66 -18.25 -5.27
C PRO A 36 4.43 -17.49 -5.78
N GLU A 37 3.52 -17.13 -4.89
CA GLU A 37 2.26 -16.47 -5.22
C GLU A 37 2.41 -14.94 -5.34
N GLU A 38 3.53 -14.37 -4.85
CA GLU A 38 3.71 -12.91 -4.81
C GLU A 38 4.27 -12.34 -6.09
N LYS A 39 3.62 -11.27 -6.56
CA LYS A 39 4.11 -10.46 -7.66
C LYS A 39 5.33 -9.66 -7.18
N PRO A 40 6.42 -9.58 -7.97
CA PRO A 40 7.61 -8.81 -7.63
C PRO A 40 7.31 -7.35 -7.27
N GLU A 41 6.42 -6.69 -8.00
CA GLU A 41 6.02 -5.30 -7.74
C GLU A 41 5.37 -5.14 -6.36
N THR A 42 4.42 -6.01 -6.00
CA THR A 42 3.77 -5.99 -4.68
C THR A 42 4.79 -6.20 -3.56
N TRP A 43 5.74 -7.11 -3.75
CA TRP A 43 6.80 -7.38 -2.79
C TRP A 43 7.77 -6.19 -2.64
N GLU A 44 8.11 -5.50 -3.72
CA GLU A 44 8.96 -4.31 -3.69
C GLU A 44 8.31 -3.18 -2.88
N TRP A 45 7.00 -3.00 -2.99
CA TRP A 45 6.25 -2.05 -2.17
C TRP A 45 6.19 -2.44 -0.69
N PHE A 46 6.06 -3.74 -0.40
CA PHE A 46 6.18 -4.24 0.97
C PHE A 46 7.57 -3.91 1.55
N LEU A 47 8.64 -4.13 0.79
CA LEU A 47 10.00 -3.78 1.22
C LEU A 47 10.19 -2.28 1.40
N GLN A 48 9.67 -1.46 0.48
CA GLN A 48 9.71 0.00 0.64
C GLN A 48 9.11 0.40 1.98
N TRP A 49 7.90 -0.07 2.28
CA TRP A 49 7.25 0.21 3.56
C TRP A 49 8.04 -0.36 4.75
N LEU A 50 8.61 -1.56 4.63
CA LEU A 50 9.38 -2.18 5.70
C LEU A 50 10.59 -1.33 6.11
N TYR A 51 11.26 -0.70 5.15
CA TYR A 51 12.46 0.10 5.39
C TYR A 51 12.17 1.57 5.72
N THR A 52 11.14 2.17 5.12
CA THR A 52 10.86 3.61 5.29
C THR A 52 9.66 3.91 6.19
N GLY A 53 8.80 2.92 6.45
CA GLY A 53 7.49 3.11 7.06
C GLY A 53 6.47 3.79 6.14
N THR A 54 6.82 4.05 4.87
CA THR A 54 6.00 4.83 3.92
C THR A 54 5.67 4.06 2.65
N LEU A 55 4.51 4.37 2.06
CA LEU A 55 4.13 3.89 0.72
C LEU A 55 4.42 4.95 -0.34
N THR A 56 5.57 5.59 -0.23
CA THR A 56 6.00 6.67 -1.12
C THR A 56 7.41 6.41 -1.57
N THR A 57 7.72 6.58 -2.84
CA THR A 57 9.11 6.54 -3.30
C THR A 57 9.78 7.86 -2.89
N GLN A 58 10.94 7.76 -2.22
CA GLN A 58 11.75 8.96 -2.02
C GLN A 58 12.30 9.35 -3.39
N PRO A 59 12.28 10.64 -3.77
CA PRO A 59 12.97 11.07 -4.97
C PRO A 59 14.44 10.74 -4.77
N THR A 60 14.96 9.78 -5.54
CA THR A 60 16.41 9.60 -5.68
C THR A 60 17.01 10.97 -6.00
N GLY A 61 18.09 11.34 -5.31
CA GLY A 61 18.58 12.72 -5.13
C GLY A 61 18.82 13.60 -6.36
N SER A 62 18.51 13.14 -7.58
CA SER A 62 18.43 13.97 -8.79
C SER A 62 17.21 14.91 -8.80
N GLU A 63 16.08 14.58 -8.16
CA GLU A 63 14.87 15.43 -8.18
C GLU A 63 14.68 16.31 -6.93
N ALA A 64 15.36 15.98 -5.82
CA ALA A 64 15.24 16.70 -4.55
C ALA A 64 15.73 18.17 -4.62
N LEU A 65 16.62 18.50 -5.57
CA LEU A 65 17.14 19.85 -5.76
C LEU A 65 16.07 20.84 -6.25
N GLY A 66 14.99 20.38 -6.88
CA GLY A 66 13.89 21.23 -7.34
C GLY A 66 12.86 21.57 -6.25
N ALA A 67 12.58 20.62 -5.34
CA ALA A 67 11.56 20.80 -4.29
C ALA A 67 11.99 21.75 -3.16
N SER A 68 13.30 22.01 -3.04
CA SER A 68 13.88 22.86 -2.00
C SER A 68 13.46 24.34 -2.08
N GLN A 69 12.97 24.83 -3.23
CA GLN A 69 12.59 26.25 -3.38
C GLN A 69 11.23 26.62 -2.78
N GLN A 70 10.36 25.66 -2.43
CA GLN A 70 9.05 25.95 -1.84
C GLN A 70 8.99 25.85 -0.30
N ARG A 71 10.08 25.46 0.37
CA ARG A 71 10.08 25.20 1.82
C ARG A 71 10.24 26.46 2.71
N ILE A 72 10.55 27.64 2.15
CA ILE A 72 10.68 28.89 2.94
C ILE A 72 9.37 29.71 2.91
N ARG A 73 8.20 29.10 3.14
CA ARG A 73 6.96 29.84 3.48
C ARG A 73 6.00 29.00 4.33
N SER A 74 6.40 28.65 5.54
CA SER A 74 5.45 28.44 6.67
C SER A 74 6.23 28.12 7.95
N HIS A 75 6.43 29.15 8.77
CA HIS A 75 6.71 28.98 10.20
C HIS A 75 5.50 29.58 10.95
N GLY A 76 4.83 28.78 11.76
CA GLY A 76 3.70 29.21 12.56
C GLY A 76 3.08 28.12 13.44
N ALA A 77 3.79 27.79 14.52
CA ALA A 77 3.28 27.36 15.83
C ALA A 77 2.41 26.09 15.99
N GLY A 78 2.95 25.14 16.76
CA GLY A 78 2.25 24.63 17.96
C GLY A 78 1.62 23.24 17.91
N ALA A 79 1.84 22.52 19.00
CA ALA A 79 1.13 21.34 19.53
C ALA A 79 1.57 19.95 19.08
N GLN A 80 1.83 19.14 20.11
CA GLN A 80 2.20 17.74 20.11
C GLN A 80 1.06 16.88 19.60
N GLY A 81 1.39 16.02 18.65
CA GLY A 81 0.61 14.86 18.24
C GLY A 81 1.54 14.02 17.38
N VAL A 82 1.65 12.73 17.67
CA VAL A 82 2.32 11.77 16.79
C VAL A 82 1.43 11.60 15.56
N GLY A 83 1.39 12.64 14.73
CA GLY A 83 0.78 12.62 13.42
C GLY A 83 1.80 11.99 12.48
N VAL A 84 1.47 10.81 11.97
CA VAL A 84 2.17 10.25 10.81
C VAL A 84 1.96 11.27 9.70
N CYS A 85 2.97 12.11 9.45
CA CYS A 85 2.96 13.06 8.36
C CYS A 85 3.04 12.27 7.05
N TYR A 86 1.87 11.93 6.51
CA TYR A 86 1.77 11.50 5.12
C TYR A 86 2.19 12.72 4.29
N ASP A 87 3.43 12.72 3.80
CA ASP A 87 3.91 13.79 2.94
C ASP A 87 3.05 13.78 1.67
N LEU A 88 2.19 14.79 1.52
CA LEU A 88 1.06 14.87 0.56
C LEU A 88 1.48 14.87 -0.92
N HIS A 89 2.76 14.71 -1.24
CA HIS A 89 3.31 14.94 -2.58
C HIS A 89 4.12 13.78 -3.18
N LEU A 90 4.18 12.61 -2.54
CA LEU A 90 5.05 11.51 -2.97
C LEU A 90 4.32 10.24 -3.47
N ASP A 91 3.01 10.31 -3.70
CA ASP A 91 2.21 9.16 -4.17
C ASP A 91 2.38 8.83 -5.67
N GLY A 92 3.32 9.48 -6.36
CA GLY A 92 3.45 9.44 -7.82
C GLY A 92 3.42 8.02 -8.38
N ASP A 93 4.19 7.11 -7.78
CA ASP A 93 4.28 5.72 -8.25
C ASP A 93 3.09 4.83 -7.88
N LEU A 94 2.26 5.26 -6.92
CA LEU A 94 0.97 4.63 -6.60
C LEU A 94 -0.14 5.06 -7.55
N ARG A 95 0.12 6.01 -8.45
CA ARG A 95 -0.84 6.50 -9.45
C ARG A 95 -0.37 6.08 -10.84
N ASN A 96 -1.32 5.88 -11.75
CA ASN A 96 -1.03 5.63 -13.15
C ASN A 96 -0.71 6.94 -13.89
N GLN A 97 -0.35 6.86 -15.17
CA GLN A 97 -0.04 8.02 -16.01
C GLN A 97 -1.20 9.03 -16.12
N GLN A 98 -2.43 8.60 -15.86
CA GLN A 98 -3.63 9.44 -15.87
C GLN A 98 -3.92 10.04 -14.48
N GLY A 99 -3.05 9.82 -13.49
CA GLY A 99 -3.22 10.28 -12.12
C GLY A 99 -4.26 9.50 -11.30
N SER A 100 -4.80 8.39 -11.83
CA SER A 100 -5.72 7.53 -11.08
C SER A 100 -4.94 6.55 -10.20
N PRO A 101 -5.44 6.16 -9.02
CA PRO A 101 -4.74 5.23 -8.14
C PRO A 101 -4.62 3.84 -8.78
N LYS A 102 -3.49 3.17 -8.57
CA LYS A 102 -3.29 1.77 -8.96
C LYS A 102 -3.98 0.85 -7.93
N TYR A 103 -5.31 0.74 -8.00
CA TYR A 103 -6.09 -0.04 -7.03
C TYR A 103 -5.66 -1.50 -6.97
N PHE A 104 -5.48 -2.19 -8.10
CA PHE A 104 -4.96 -3.57 -8.15
C PHE A 104 -3.72 -3.78 -7.26
N LEU A 105 -2.74 -2.87 -7.34
CA LEU A 105 -1.50 -2.94 -6.57
C LEU A 105 -1.76 -2.75 -5.07
N LEU A 106 -2.61 -1.79 -4.71
CA LEU A 106 -2.96 -1.53 -3.31
C LEU A 106 -3.78 -2.69 -2.72
N LEU A 107 -4.67 -3.31 -3.50
CA LEU A 107 -5.43 -4.50 -3.08
C LEU A 107 -4.50 -5.71 -2.89
N ASP A 108 -3.59 -5.97 -3.84
CA ASP A 108 -2.59 -7.03 -3.72
C ASP A 108 -1.69 -6.80 -2.50
N LEU A 109 -1.25 -5.56 -2.27
CA LEU A 109 -0.41 -5.20 -1.12
C LEU A 109 -1.15 -5.39 0.21
N TYR A 110 -2.45 -5.07 0.25
CA TYR A 110 -3.26 -5.35 1.42
C TYR A 110 -3.36 -6.87 1.67
N ALA A 111 -3.68 -7.66 0.64
CA ALA A 111 -3.78 -9.11 0.75
C ALA A 111 -2.45 -9.76 1.20
N LEU A 112 -1.33 -9.27 0.68
CA LEU A 112 0.01 -9.65 1.14
C LEU A 112 0.23 -9.29 2.61
N SER A 113 -0.07 -8.04 3.00
CA SER A 113 0.13 -7.58 4.38
C SER A 113 -0.67 -8.41 5.40
N ASP A 114 -1.88 -8.81 5.01
CA ASP A 114 -2.75 -9.62 5.86
C ASP A 114 -2.20 -11.03 6.06
N ARG A 115 -1.75 -11.69 4.98
CA ARG A 115 -1.12 -13.02 5.04
C ARG A 115 0.21 -13.00 5.79
N MET A 116 0.98 -11.93 5.65
CA MET A 116 2.24 -11.72 6.39
C MET A 116 2.01 -11.21 7.82
N LEU A 117 0.76 -11.04 8.25
CA LEU A 117 0.39 -10.56 9.58
C LEU A 117 1.01 -9.20 9.94
N THR A 118 1.15 -8.30 8.95
CA THR A 118 1.68 -6.95 9.13
C THR A 118 0.55 -5.92 9.23
N THR A 119 -0.23 -5.98 10.33
CA THR A 119 -1.37 -5.08 10.57
C THR A 119 -1.06 -3.58 10.39
N PRO A 120 0.12 -3.06 10.81
CA PRO A 120 0.47 -1.66 10.55
C PRO A 120 0.49 -1.30 9.06
N LEU A 121 0.97 -2.20 8.19
CA LEU A 121 0.93 -2.02 6.74
C LEU A 121 -0.51 -2.07 6.22
N SER A 122 -1.32 -3.04 6.67
CA SER A 122 -2.74 -3.15 6.26
C SER A 122 -3.51 -1.84 6.52
N ASN A 123 -3.30 -1.24 7.70
CA ASN A 123 -3.90 0.04 8.07
C ASN A 123 -3.38 1.21 7.22
N HIS A 124 -2.08 1.20 6.90
CA HIS A 124 -1.49 2.18 6.01
C HIS A 124 -2.12 2.10 4.62
N VAL A 125 -2.19 0.91 4.03
CA VAL A 125 -2.81 0.69 2.71
C VAL A 125 -4.28 1.14 2.71
N LEU A 126 -5.04 0.80 3.75
CA LEU A 126 -6.44 1.23 3.89
C LEU A 126 -6.59 2.75 3.91
N SER A 127 -5.74 3.44 4.69
CA SER A 127 -5.71 4.90 4.76
C SER A 127 -5.31 5.52 3.42
N THR A 128 -4.35 4.91 2.71
CA THR A 128 -3.89 5.34 1.39
C THR A 128 -4.99 5.18 0.34
N ILE A 129 -5.72 4.06 0.31
CA ILE A 129 -6.85 3.85 -0.60
C ILE A 129 -7.94 4.91 -0.35
N ALA A 130 -8.34 5.11 0.91
CA ALA A 130 -9.35 6.11 1.26
C ALA A 130 -8.95 7.51 0.76
N ARG A 131 -7.74 7.95 1.12
CA ARG A 131 -7.21 9.26 0.73
C ARG A 131 -7.07 9.43 -0.77
N LEU A 132 -6.48 8.47 -1.47
CA LEU A 132 -6.28 8.54 -2.93
C LEU A 132 -7.61 8.52 -3.68
N SER A 133 -8.58 7.72 -3.22
CA SER A 133 -9.91 7.68 -3.81
C SER A 133 -10.59 9.05 -3.70
N GLU A 134 -10.53 9.70 -2.54
CA GLU A 134 -11.09 11.04 -2.32
C GLU A 134 -10.42 12.08 -3.21
N GLN A 135 -9.07 12.11 -3.22
CA GLN A 135 -8.29 13.07 -4.02
C GLN A 135 -8.52 12.95 -5.53
N THR A 136 -8.74 11.75 -6.03
CA THR A 136 -8.92 11.48 -7.47
C THR A 136 -10.37 11.45 -7.90
N ASN A 137 -11.29 11.55 -6.94
CA ASN A 137 -12.69 11.23 -7.13
C ASN A 137 -12.92 9.91 -7.92
N SER A 138 -12.16 8.86 -7.60
CA SER A 138 -12.25 7.55 -8.26
C SER A 138 -12.66 6.44 -7.28
N VAL A 139 -12.96 5.25 -7.80
CA VAL A 139 -13.19 3.99 -7.08
C VAL A 139 -12.48 2.85 -7.83
N PRO A 140 -12.32 1.66 -7.23
CA PRO A 140 -11.79 0.48 -7.93
C PRO A 140 -12.60 0.14 -9.19
N THR A 141 -11.93 -0.39 -10.20
CA THR A 141 -12.55 -0.89 -11.45
C THR A 141 -13.23 -2.26 -11.23
N PRO A 142 -14.10 -2.73 -12.14
CA PRO A 142 -14.64 -4.10 -12.07
C PRO A 142 -13.57 -5.20 -12.00
N SER A 143 -12.43 -5.02 -12.68
CA SER A 143 -11.32 -5.97 -12.58
C SER A 143 -10.67 -5.97 -11.19
N ASP A 144 -10.63 -4.81 -10.52
CA ASP A 144 -10.10 -4.70 -9.16
C ASP A 144 -11.02 -5.38 -8.13
N THR A 145 -12.36 -5.34 -8.34
CA THR A 145 -13.30 -6.01 -7.44
C THR A 145 -13.14 -7.53 -7.47
N TRP A 146 -12.67 -8.11 -8.58
CA TRP A 146 -12.32 -9.52 -8.64
C TRP A 146 -11.19 -9.88 -7.66
N ILE A 147 -10.11 -9.07 -7.64
CA ILE A 147 -9.00 -9.22 -6.67
C ILE A 147 -9.52 -9.07 -5.24
N LEU A 148 -10.42 -8.12 -5.00
CA LEU A 148 -11.02 -7.88 -3.69
C LEU A 148 -11.77 -9.10 -3.15
N TYR A 149 -12.55 -9.77 -3.99
CA TYR A 149 -13.38 -10.90 -3.56
C TYR A 149 -12.63 -12.24 -3.55
N ASP A 150 -11.59 -12.39 -4.38
CA ASP A 150 -10.76 -13.59 -4.46
C ASP A 150 -9.70 -13.64 -3.34
N SER A 151 -8.93 -12.57 -3.16
CA SER A 151 -7.71 -12.59 -2.34
C SER A 151 -7.87 -12.06 -0.91
N ILE A 152 -8.91 -11.26 -0.65
CA ILE A 152 -9.09 -10.59 0.64
C ILE A 152 -10.26 -11.23 1.38
N ARG A 153 -10.12 -11.60 2.66
CA ARG A 153 -11.20 -12.23 3.44
C ARG A 153 -12.43 -11.33 3.61
N GLU A 154 -13.60 -11.94 3.80
CA GLU A 154 -14.89 -11.23 3.95
C GLU A 154 -14.91 -10.24 5.12
N SER A 155 -14.32 -10.61 6.24
CA SER A 155 -14.29 -9.76 7.44
C SER A 155 -13.26 -8.63 7.37
N ALA A 156 -12.53 -8.46 6.26
CA ALA A 156 -11.50 -7.44 6.15
C ALA A 156 -12.13 -6.04 6.07
N PRO A 157 -11.66 -5.06 6.86
CA PRO A 157 -12.18 -3.69 6.81
C PRO A 157 -12.02 -3.04 5.42
N LEU A 158 -11.07 -3.53 4.61
CA LEU A 158 -10.89 -3.04 3.24
C LEU A 158 -12.11 -3.33 2.35
N ARG A 159 -12.79 -4.47 2.52
CA ARG A 159 -14.03 -4.75 1.78
C ARG A 159 -15.12 -3.75 2.13
N GLN A 160 -15.29 -3.43 3.42
CA GLN A 160 -16.24 -2.42 3.85
C GLN A 160 -15.91 -1.04 3.28
N LEU A 161 -14.63 -0.63 3.33
CA LEU A 161 -14.20 0.62 2.72
C LEU A 161 -14.58 0.68 1.24
N VAL A 162 -14.30 -0.37 0.46
CA VAL A 162 -14.62 -0.37 -0.98
C VAL A 162 -16.13 -0.25 -1.20
N LEU A 163 -16.96 -0.95 -0.42
CA LEU A 163 -18.41 -0.81 -0.48
C LEU A 163 -18.86 0.63 -0.18
N ASP A 164 -18.29 1.26 0.85
CA ASP A 164 -18.58 2.64 1.20
C ASP A 164 -18.17 3.60 0.07
N LEU A 165 -17.03 3.36 -0.58
CA LEU A 165 -16.60 4.15 -1.74
C LEU A 165 -17.61 4.08 -2.87
N PHE A 166 -18.15 2.89 -3.19
CA PHE A 166 -19.19 2.75 -4.22
C PHE A 166 -20.53 3.34 -3.81
N ALA A 167 -20.89 3.29 -2.53
CA ALA A 167 -22.16 3.82 -2.03
C ALA A 167 -22.20 5.37 -1.99
N TYR A 168 -21.08 6.00 -1.63
CA TYR A 168 -21.04 7.44 -1.33
C TYR A 168 -20.40 8.32 -2.41
N LYS A 169 -19.56 7.75 -3.29
CA LYS A 169 -18.96 8.54 -4.38
C LYS A 169 -19.94 8.66 -5.54
N LYS A 170 -19.95 9.83 -6.17
CA LYS A 170 -20.69 10.06 -7.42
C LYS A 170 -20.04 9.27 -8.55
N THR A 171 -20.40 8.00 -8.66
CA THR A 171 -19.96 7.07 -9.71
C THR A 171 -20.80 7.19 -10.98
N ASP A 172 -21.59 8.26 -11.13
CA ASP A 172 -22.44 8.50 -12.31
C ASP A 172 -21.63 8.35 -13.62
N LYS A 173 -20.40 8.87 -13.64
CA LYS A 173 -19.46 8.72 -14.77
C LYS A 173 -19.02 7.27 -15.03
N LEU A 174 -18.89 6.43 -14.00
CA LEU A 174 -18.49 5.03 -14.16
C LEU A 174 -19.60 4.22 -14.83
N LEU A 175 -20.86 4.45 -14.45
CA LEU A 175 -22.02 3.82 -15.10
C LEU A 175 -22.16 4.26 -16.56
N GLU A 176 -21.77 5.50 -16.89
CA GLU A 176 -21.80 6.01 -18.26
C GLU A 176 -20.66 5.47 -19.14
N THR A 177 -19.47 5.25 -18.56
CA THR A 177 -18.25 4.91 -19.32
C THR A 177 -17.95 3.42 -19.39
N HIS A 178 -18.37 2.62 -18.41
CA HIS A 178 -18.23 1.16 -18.43
C HIS A 178 -19.60 0.51 -18.66
N LYS A 179 -19.88 0.13 -19.92
CA LYS A 179 -21.10 -0.59 -20.33
C LYS A 179 -20.99 -2.11 -20.19
N ASP A 180 -19.84 -2.62 -19.78
CA ASP A 180 -19.61 -4.06 -19.62
C ASP A 180 -20.39 -4.60 -18.41
N GLU A 181 -20.76 -5.88 -18.44
CA GLU A 181 -21.46 -6.54 -17.33
C GLU A 181 -20.58 -6.56 -16.07
N TRP A 182 -21.20 -6.23 -14.94
CA TRP A 182 -20.62 -6.07 -13.62
C TRP A 182 -20.85 -7.29 -12.74
#